data_AF-C3Z3K5-F1
#
_entry.id   AF-C3Z3K5-F1
#
_cell.length_a   1.000
_cell.length_b   1.000
_cell.length_c   1.000
_cell.angle_alpha   90.00
_cell.angle_beta   90.00
_cell.angle_gamma   90.00
#
_symmetry.space_group_name_H-M   'P 1'
#
loop_
_entity.id
_entity.type
_entity.pdbx_description
1 polymer ?
#
loop_
_entity_poly.entity_id
_entity_poly.type
_entity_poly.pdbx_seq_one_letter_code
_entity_poly.pdbx_strand_id
1 'polypeptide(L)' 'WSSWTECDVSCDGGVQTRWRTCTNPTPKDGGQDCYGDWMEMNSCNTVPCEL' A
#
# COMPACT_ATOMS: atom_id res chain seq x y z
N TRP A 1 -2.69 -4.06 -7.20
CA TRP A 1 -2.52 -3.10 -6.08
C TRP A 1 -3.77 -2.24 -5.99
N SER A 2 -4.21 -1.94 -4.78
CA SER A 2 -5.22 -0.93 -4.47
C SER A 2 -4.63 0.46 -4.68
N SER A 3 -5.49 1.48 -4.61
CA SER A 3 -5.05 2.84 -4.37
C SER A 3 -4.28 2.91 -3.04
N TRP A 4 -3.38 3.91 -2.94
CA TRP A 4 -2.76 4.26 -1.67
C TRP A 4 -3.82 4.76 -0.68
N THR A 5 -3.61 4.48 0.60
CA THR A 5 -4.33 5.15 1.68
C THR A 5 -4.01 6.63 1.68
N GLU A 6 -4.83 7.42 2.38
CA GLU A 6 -4.38 8.74 2.81
C GLU A 6 -3.09 8.61 3.64
N CYS A 7 -2.27 9.65 3.57
CA CYS A 7 -1.08 9.75 4.40
C CYS A 7 -1.50 9.87 5.88
N ASP A 8 -0.82 9.17 6.76
CA ASP A 8 -1.10 9.21 8.21
C ASP A 8 -0.90 10.60 8.84
N VAL A 9 -0.01 11.41 8.29
CA VAL A 9 0.19 12.81 8.67
C VAL A 9 0.09 13.74 7.46
N SER A 10 -0.29 15.00 7.69
CA SER A 10 -0.43 16.01 6.64
C SER A 10 0.85 16.76 6.29
N CYS A 11 1.89 16.68 7.13
CA CYS A 11 3.19 17.36 6.97
C CYS A 11 4.26 16.66 7.83
N ASP A 12 5.52 17.11 7.75
CA ASP A 12 6.71 16.56 8.44
C ASP A 12 7.10 15.12 8.06
N GLY A 13 6.46 14.54 7.04
CA GLY A 13 6.75 13.20 6.54
C GLY A 13 5.92 12.13 7.24
N GLY A 14 5.08 11.47 6.46
CA GLY A 14 4.24 10.36 6.86
C GLY A 14 4.41 9.12 6.03
N VAL A 15 3.54 8.15 6.27
CA VAL A 15 3.46 6.88 5.56
C VAL A 15 2.07 6.69 4.97
N GLN A 16 2.03 6.26 3.73
CA GLN A 16 0.84 5.74 3.06
C GLN A 16 1.09 4.27 2.72
N THR A 17 0.02 3.48 2.70
CA THR A 17 0.07 2.05 2.43
C THR A 17 -0.82 1.68 1.27
N ARG A 18 -0.49 0.60 0.57
CA ARG A 18 -1.39 -0.02 -0.40
C ARG A 18 -1.24 -1.52 -0.36
N TRP A 19 -2.28 -2.22 -0.78
CA TRP A 19 -2.32 -3.67 -0.73
C TRP A 19 -2.63 -4.26 -2.10
N ARG A 20 -2.30 -5.53 -2.32
CA ARG A 20 -2.79 -6.29 -3.46
C ARG A 20 -3.38 -7.59 -2.99
N THR A 21 -4.41 -8.03 -3.70
CA THR A 21 -5.04 -9.33 -3.51
C THR A 21 -4.77 -10.20 -4.72
N CYS A 22 -4.62 -11.50 -4.51
CA CYS A 22 -4.48 -12.47 -5.59
C CYS A 22 -5.86 -12.81 -6.16
N THR A 23 -6.49 -11.87 -6.86
CA THR A 23 -7.87 -12.00 -7.35
C THR A 23 -8.00 -11.86 -8.87
N ASN A 24 -6.89 -11.72 -9.59
CA ASN A 24 -6.88 -11.53 -11.05
C ASN A 24 -5.83 -12.43 -11.76
N PRO A 25 -6.06 -13.75 -11.86
CA PRO A 25 -7.23 -14.50 -11.40
C PRO A 25 -7.11 -14.94 -9.93
N THR A 26 -8.24 -15.21 -9.29
CA THR A 26 -8.24 -15.90 -7.99
C THR A 26 -7.73 -17.33 -8.17
N PRO A 27 -6.75 -17.79 -7.36
CA PRO A 27 -6.33 -19.18 -7.35
C PRO A 27 -7.52 -20.12 -7.13
N LYS A 28 -7.61 -21.19 -7.91
CA LYS A 28 -8.66 -22.21 -7.84
C LYS A 28 -8.03 -23.61 -7.86
N ASP A 29 -8.75 -24.59 -7.33
CA ASP A 29 -8.39 -26.02 -7.41
C ASP A 29 -6.97 -26.35 -6.91
N GLY A 30 -6.53 -25.67 -5.83
CA GLY A 30 -5.17 -25.83 -5.29
C GLY A 30 -4.09 -25.00 -6.02
N GLY A 31 -4.50 -24.05 -6.86
CA GLY A 31 -3.62 -23.05 -7.46
C GLY A 31 -2.83 -22.28 -6.40
N GLN A 32 -1.59 -21.95 -6.72
CA GLN A 32 -0.70 -21.23 -5.81
C GLN A 32 -1.14 -19.77 -5.63
N ASP A 33 -0.95 -19.28 -4.42
CA ASP A 33 -1.16 -17.87 -4.10
C ASP A 33 -0.14 -16.98 -4.82
N CYS A 34 -0.44 -15.70 -4.95
CA CYS A 34 0.43 -14.77 -5.66
C CYS A 34 1.78 -14.61 -4.94
N TYR A 35 2.87 -14.69 -5.69
CA TYR A 35 4.22 -14.50 -5.15
C TYR A 35 4.56 -13.02 -4.88
N GLY A 36 5.37 -12.80 -3.84
CA GLY A 36 5.88 -11.50 -3.40
C GLY A 36 4.98 -10.79 -2.38
N ASP A 37 5.36 -9.58 -1.97
CA ASP A 37 4.70 -8.88 -0.87
C ASP A 37 3.25 -8.49 -1.22
N TRP A 38 2.34 -8.62 -0.25
CA TRP A 38 0.93 -8.24 -0.42
C TRP A 38 0.67 -6.79 -0.01
N MET A 39 1.65 -6.12 0.62
CA MET A 39 1.58 -4.76 1.12
C MET A 39 2.81 -3.98 0.68
N GLU A 40 2.62 -2.72 0.34
CA GLU A 40 3.69 -1.75 0.12
C GLU A 40 3.48 -0.52 1.01
N MET A 41 4.59 0.06 1.46
CA MET A 41 4.65 1.33 2.19
C MET A 41 5.41 2.36 1.36
N ASN A 42 4.96 3.61 1.44
CA ASN A 42 5.66 4.73 0.81
C ASN A 42 5.62 5.97 1.71
N SER A 43 6.70 6.74 1.70
CA SER A 43 6.72 8.05 2.36
C SER A 43 5.82 9.04 1.63
N CYS A 44 5.13 9.90 2.38
CA CYS A 44 4.26 10.96 1.86
C CYS A 44 4.39 12.23 2.72
N ASN A 45 3.84 13.34 2.23
CA ASN A 45 3.75 14.61 2.96
C ASN A 45 5.04 15.06 3.65
N THR A 46 6.17 14.96 2.95
CA THR A 46 7.51 15.29 3.46
C THR A 46 7.78 16.79 3.55
N VAL A 47 6.77 17.62 3.30
CA VAL A 47 6.87 19.07 3.46
C VAL A 47 6.77 19.40 4.94
N PRO A 48 7.65 20.24 5.51
CA PRO A 48 7.57 20.61 6.91
C PRO A 48 6.22 21.24 7.28
N CYS A 49 5.78 21.01 8.52
CA CYS A 49 4.59 21.70 9.05
C CYS A 49 4.88 23.19 9.25
N GLU A 50 3.89 24.04 8.99
CA GLU A 50 3.98 25.46 9.36
C GLU A 50 3.82 25.63 10.88
N LEU A 51 4.67 26.46 11.48
CA LEU A 51 4.69 26.77 12.92
C LEU A 51 3.76 27.94 13.27
#